data_AF-A0A1S6FLD3-F1
#
_entry.id   AF-A0A1S6FLD3-F1
#
_cell.length_a   1.000
_cell.length_b   1.000
_cell.length_c   1.000
_cell.angle_alpha   90.00
_cell.angle_beta   90.00
_cell.angle_gamma   90.00
#
_symmetry.space_group_name_H-M   'P 1'
#
loop_
_entity.id
_entity.type
_entity.pdbx_description
1 polymer ?
#
loop_
_entity_poly.entity_id
_entity_poly.type
_entity_poly.pdbx_seq_one_letter_code
_entity_poly.pdbx_strand_id
1 'polypeptide(L)'
;MRSAVARVVMALAVCCFDESRRAWAAAMRAEFETAAADGKPLSFATGCLAAAWRELLTREQGRFVLTNYALVLGLMLPMAALQIGCALLGLPYLYPGQQGLSGALLEGKAHEALVRSVYQAAIPSLALLQLLIGLGHLRIAWVMLNRDWPAVRRLGAGALAAAATLILFMGVLFLNGIQALLQGAILVIELAIVAIVARWHAQLFPSAATAPPG
;
A
#
# COMPACT_ATOMS: atom_id res chain seq x y z
N MET A 1 -10.94 -31.51 12.17
CA MET A 1 -10.62 -30.59 11.05
C MET A 1 -11.79 -29.71 10.63
N ARG A 2 -12.95 -30.25 10.22
CA ARG A 2 -14.12 -29.46 9.76
C ARG A 2 -14.66 -28.43 10.78
N SER A 3 -14.70 -28.78 12.08
CA SER A 3 -15.11 -27.86 13.15
C SER A 3 -14.14 -26.69 13.38
N ALA A 4 -12.83 -26.92 13.22
CA ALA A 4 -11.84 -25.86 13.34
C ALA A 4 -11.95 -24.86 12.17
N VAL A 5 -12.10 -25.38 10.94
CA VAL A 5 -12.33 -24.54 9.76
C VAL A 5 -13.61 -23.73 9.88
N ALA A 6 -14.71 -24.35 10.34
CA ALA A 6 -15.98 -23.64 10.54
C ALA A 6 -15.87 -22.50 11.58
N ARG A 7 -15.11 -22.70 12.66
CA ARG A 7 -14.82 -21.65 13.65
C ARG A 7 -14.01 -20.50 13.06
N VAL A 8 -13.00 -20.79 12.23
CA VAL A 8 -12.23 -19.76 11.53
C VAL A 8 -13.12 -18.96 10.56
N VAL A 9 -13.94 -19.64 9.77
CA VAL A 9 -14.88 -19.00 8.84
C VAL A 9 -15.89 -18.13 9.59
N MET A 10 -16.41 -18.59 10.73
CA MET A 10 -17.31 -17.80 11.57
C MET A 10 -16.60 -16.58 12.17
N ALA A 11 -15.37 -16.73 12.65
CA ALA A 11 -14.58 -15.61 13.15
C ALA A 11 -14.36 -14.53 12.07
N LEU A 12 -14.06 -14.94 10.83
CA LEU A 12 -13.96 -14.03 9.68
C LEU A 12 -15.28 -13.29 9.41
N ALA A 13 -16.40 -14.02 9.39
CA ALA A 13 -17.72 -13.42 9.17
C ALA A 13 -18.05 -12.34 10.20
N VAL A 14 -17.69 -12.58 11.47
CA VAL A 14 -17.90 -11.61 12.55
C VAL A 14 -17.00 -10.39 12.40
N CYS A 15 -15.74 -10.57 12.01
CA CYS A 15 -14.81 -9.46 11.77
C CYS A 15 -15.24 -8.52 10.62
N CYS A 16 -16.12 -8.97 9.73
CA CYS A 16 -16.69 -8.12 8.67
C CYS A 16 -17.72 -7.11 9.20
N PHE A 17 -18.21 -7.27 10.42
CA PHE A 17 -19.17 -6.35 11.03
C PHE A 17 -18.49 -5.22 11.80
N ASP A 18 -19.04 -4.03 11.64
CA ASP A 18 -18.65 -2.86 12.42
C ASP A 18 -19.41 -2.81 13.76
N GLU A 19 -19.13 -1.77 14.54
CA GLU A 19 -19.74 -1.53 15.84
C GLU A 19 -21.28 -1.52 15.78
N SER A 20 -21.85 -0.97 14.70
CA SER A 20 -23.31 -0.88 14.49
C SER A 20 -24.01 -2.24 14.41
N ARG A 21 -23.27 -3.30 14.07
CA ARG A 21 -23.79 -4.66 13.89
C ARG A 21 -23.34 -5.64 14.97
N ARG A 22 -22.80 -5.14 16.10
CA ARG A 22 -22.34 -5.97 17.22
C ARG A 22 -23.42 -6.94 17.74
N ALA A 23 -24.67 -6.49 17.83
CA ALA A 23 -25.80 -7.33 18.25
C ALA A 23 -26.06 -8.48 17.25
N TRP A 24 -25.92 -8.20 15.96
CA TRP A 24 -26.10 -9.19 14.90
C TRP A 24 -24.96 -10.22 14.90
N ALA A 25 -23.72 -9.75 15.05
CA ALA A 25 -22.56 -10.62 15.21
C ALA A 25 -22.65 -11.52 16.47
N ALA A 26 -23.20 -11.00 17.57
CA ALA A 26 -23.44 -11.78 18.78
C ALA A 26 -24.50 -12.88 18.54
N ALA A 27 -25.61 -12.53 17.87
CA ALA A 27 -26.65 -13.50 17.50
C ALA A 27 -26.11 -14.60 16.59
N MET A 28 -25.32 -14.26 15.56
CA MET A 28 -24.67 -15.25 14.67
C MET A 28 -23.77 -16.23 15.43
N ARG A 29 -23.00 -15.76 16.42
CA ARG A 29 -22.18 -16.67 17.24
C ARG A 29 -23.03 -17.59 18.10
N ALA A 30 -24.12 -17.10 18.67
CA ALA A 30 -25.03 -17.93 19.44
C ALA A 30 -25.68 -19.03 18.57
N GLU A 31 -26.16 -18.67 17.37
CA GLU A 31 -26.75 -19.63 16.43
C GLU A 31 -25.71 -20.62 15.85
N PHE A 32 -24.44 -20.22 15.75
CA PHE A 32 -23.37 -21.11 15.32
C PHE A 32 -23.19 -22.32 16.25
N GLU A 33 -23.29 -22.12 17.56
CA GLU A 33 -23.16 -23.22 18.54
C GLU A 33 -24.29 -24.24 18.36
N THR A 34 -25.52 -23.77 18.09
CA THR A 34 -26.65 -24.63 17.74
C THR A 34 -26.40 -25.38 16.43
N ALA A 35 -25.94 -24.70 15.38
CA ALA A 35 -25.60 -25.34 14.11
C ALA A 35 -24.41 -26.31 14.21
N ALA A 36 -23.50 -26.09 15.17
CA ALA A 36 -22.42 -27.00 15.48
C ALA A 36 -22.92 -28.26 16.18
N ALA A 37 -23.87 -28.13 17.11
CA ALA A 37 -24.55 -29.26 17.76
C ALA A 37 -25.34 -30.11 16.74
N ASP A 38 -25.98 -29.46 15.75
CA ASP A 38 -26.73 -30.13 14.67
C ASP A 38 -25.84 -30.74 13.57
N GLY A 39 -24.52 -30.70 13.72
CA GLY A 39 -23.56 -31.29 12.78
C GLY A 39 -23.40 -30.53 11.46
N LYS A 40 -23.91 -29.30 11.36
CA LYS A 40 -23.84 -28.44 10.16
C LYS A 40 -23.03 -27.13 10.35
N PRO A 41 -21.91 -27.10 11.10
CA PRO A 41 -21.23 -25.84 11.45
C PRO A 41 -20.64 -25.12 10.23
N LEU A 42 -20.10 -25.86 9.26
CA LEU A 42 -19.41 -25.26 8.12
C LEU A 42 -20.39 -24.56 7.17
N SER A 43 -21.52 -25.20 6.85
CA SER A 43 -22.55 -24.62 5.98
C SER A 43 -23.12 -23.33 6.57
N PHE A 44 -23.43 -23.35 7.87
CA PHE A 44 -23.89 -22.16 8.58
C PHE A 44 -22.83 -21.04 8.56
N ALA A 45 -21.58 -21.35 8.91
CA ALA A 45 -20.49 -20.37 8.89
C ALA A 45 -20.26 -19.76 7.50
N THR A 46 -20.35 -20.56 6.43
CA THR A 46 -20.23 -20.05 5.06
C THR A 46 -21.39 -19.15 4.64
N GLY A 47 -22.63 -19.48 5.04
CA GLY A 47 -23.79 -18.61 4.78
C GLY A 47 -23.70 -17.29 5.53
N CYS A 48 -23.24 -17.35 6.77
CA CYS A 48 -22.91 -16.20 7.60
C CYS A 48 -21.85 -15.30 6.95
N LEU A 49 -20.76 -15.88 6.44
CA LEU A 49 -19.72 -15.13 5.74
C LEU A 49 -20.24 -14.48 4.46
N ALA A 50 -21.00 -15.21 3.64
CA ALA A 50 -21.58 -14.67 2.42
C ALA A 50 -22.54 -13.49 2.69
N ALA A 51 -23.37 -13.60 3.73
CA ALA A 51 -24.25 -12.50 4.16
C ALA A 51 -23.46 -11.28 4.64
N ALA A 52 -22.44 -11.48 5.46
CA ALA A 52 -21.56 -10.43 5.95
C ALA A 52 -20.82 -9.71 4.82
N TRP A 53 -20.34 -10.47 3.83
CA TRP A 53 -19.62 -9.90 2.68
C TRP A 53 -20.55 -9.10 1.76
N ARG A 54 -21.77 -9.60 1.54
CA ARG A 54 -22.79 -8.86 0.78
C ARG A 54 -23.12 -7.54 1.46
N GLU A 55 -23.30 -7.55 2.78
CA GLU A 55 -23.54 -6.32 3.55
C GLU A 55 -22.36 -5.34 3.47
N LEU A 56 -21.13 -5.85 3.53
CA LEU A 56 -19.93 -5.03 3.39
C LEU A 56 -19.86 -4.33 2.02
N LEU A 57 -20.29 -5.01 0.95
CA LEU A 57 -20.30 -4.46 -0.41
C LEU A 57 -21.47 -3.52 -0.70
N THR A 58 -22.62 -3.70 -0.04
CA THR A 58 -23.79 -2.84 -0.24
C THR A 58 -23.69 -1.53 0.54
N ARG A 59 -23.03 -1.53 1.71
CA ARG A 59 -22.88 -0.34 2.54
C ARG A 59 -21.70 0.52 2.07
N GLU A 60 -21.91 1.84 2.03
CA GLU A 60 -20.89 2.80 1.60
C GLU A 60 -19.64 2.76 2.49
N GLN A 61 -19.82 2.64 3.80
CA GLN A 61 -18.73 2.47 4.77
C GLN A 61 -17.92 1.18 4.52
N GLY A 62 -18.58 0.08 4.18
CA GLY A 62 -17.93 -1.19 3.88
C GLY A 62 -17.13 -1.14 2.59
N ARG A 63 -17.70 -0.51 1.55
CA ARG A 63 -17.00 -0.19 0.29
C ARG A 63 -15.77 0.66 0.55
N PHE A 64 -15.89 1.70 1.38
CA PHE A 64 -14.75 2.55 1.75
C PHE A 64 -13.63 1.75 2.41
N VAL A 65 -13.96 0.88 3.37
CA VAL A 65 -12.97 0.03 4.04
C VAL A 65 -12.25 -0.87 3.04
N LEU A 66 -12.99 -1.52 2.14
CA LEU A 66 -12.41 -2.40 1.13
C LEU A 66 -11.52 -1.63 0.16
N THR A 67 -11.97 -0.45 -0.32
CA THR A 67 -11.16 0.43 -1.17
C THR A 67 -9.90 0.91 -0.46
N ASN A 68 -9.98 1.25 0.82
CA ASN A 68 -8.83 1.68 1.60
C ASN A 68 -7.80 0.55 1.74
N TYR A 69 -8.23 -0.69 2.03
CA TYR A 69 -7.33 -1.85 2.05
C TYR A 69 -6.71 -2.14 0.69
N ALA A 70 -7.51 -2.10 -0.38
CA ALA A 70 -7.02 -2.30 -1.74
C ALA A 70 -5.98 -1.22 -2.11
N LEU A 71 -6.22 0.04 -1.73
CA LEU A 71 -5.29 1.14 -1.96
C LEU A 71 -4.00 0.99 -1.16
N VAL A 72 -4.09 0.58 0.12
CA VAL A 72 -2.92 0.30 0.96
C VAL A 72 -2.05 -0.79 0.33
N LEU A 73 -2.66 -1.88 -0.16
CA LEU A 73 -1.95 -2.92 -0.89
C LEU A 73 -1.36 -2.38 -2.20
N GLY A 74 -2.14 -1.60 -2.95
CA GLY A 74 -1.72 -0.95 -4.19
C GLY A 74 -0.55 0.01 -4.01
N LEU A 75 -0.40 0.63 -2.84
CA LEU A 75 0.74 1.49 -2.49
C LEU A 75 1.98 0.67 -2.10
N MET A 76 1.77 -0.41 -1.34
CA MET A 76 2.86 -1.20 -0.78
C MET A 76 3.50 -2.17 -1.78
N LEU A 77 2.69 -2.89 -2.57
CA LEU A 77 3.18 -3.97 -3.43
C LEU A 77 4.14 -3.47 -4.52
N PRO A 78 3.81 -2.41 -5.30
CA PRO A 78 4.72 -1.90 -6.32
C PRO A 78 6.03 -1.39 -5.72
N MET A 79 5.95 -0.70 -4.59
CA MET A 79 7.14 -0.18 -3.92
C MET A 79 8.01 -1.33 -3.35
N ALA A 80 7.40 -2.35 -2.74
CA ALA A 80 8.13 -3.54 -2.30
C ALA A 80 8.79 -4.28 -3.47
N ALA A 81 8.05 -4.47 -4.58
CA ALA A 81 8.59 -5.08 -5.79
C ALA A 81 9.76 -4.27 -6.36
N LEU A 82 9.66 -2.94 -6.35
CA LEU A 82 10.74 -2.04 -6.78
C LEU A 82 11.98 -2.17 -5.89
N GLN A 83 11.83 -2.16 -4.55
CA GLN A 83 12.95 -2.30 -3.62
C GLN A 83 13.62 -3.67 -3.74
N ILE A 84 12.82 -4.74 -3.81
CA ILE A 84 13.33 -6.11 -3.99
C ILE A 84 14.03 -6.25 -5.34
N GLY A 85 13.45 -5.70 -6.40
CA GLY A 85 14.06 -5.66 -7.73
C GLY A 85 15.42 -4.95 -7.70
N CYS A 86 15.50 -3.77 -7.09
CA CYS A 86 16.76 -3.03 -6.93
C CYS A 86 17.80 -3.80 -6.09
N ALA A 87 17.37 -4.53 -5.06
CA ALA A 87 18.26 -5.33 -4.21
C ALA A 87 18.78 -6.58 -4.93
N LEU A 88 17.93 -7.27 -5.69
CA LEU A 88 18.27 -8.54 -6.34
C LEU A 88 18.97 -8.37 -7.70
N LEU A 89 18.57 -7.37 -8.49
CA LEU A 89 19.01 -7.19 -9.88
C LEU A 89 20.08 -6.09 -10.04
N GLY A 90 20.52 -5.50 -8.92
CA GLY A 90 21.19 -4.19 -8.91
C GLY A 90 20.19 -3.08 -9.26
N LEU A 91 20.54 -1.81 -9.08
CA LEU A 91 19.65 -0.67 -9.40
C LEU A 91 19.44 -0.59 -10.93
N PRO A 92 18.40 -1.21 -11.52
CA PRO A 92 18.23 -1.24 -12.98
C PRO A 92 17.86 0.15 -13.51
N TYR A 93 17.41 1.00 -12.58
CA TYR A 93 17.00 2.39 -12.77
C TYR A 93 18.14 3.40 -12.71
N LEU A 94 19.29 3.02 -12.11
CA LEU A 94 20.47 3.89 -11.97
C LEU A 94 21.58 3.56 -12.97
N TYR A 95 21.32 2.80 -14.03
CA TYR A 95 22.33 2.54 -15.05
C TYR A 95 21.76 2.73 -16.45
N PRO A 96 22.39 3.55 -17.33
CA PRO A 96 22.02 3.62 -18.73
C PRO A 96 22.18 2.24 -19.37
N GLY A 97 21.20 1.80 -20.16
CA GLY A 97 21.32 0.61 -21.01
C GLY A 97 20.31 -0.52 -20.81
N GLN A 98 19.43 -0.48 -19.80
CA GLN A 98 18.44 -1.55 -19.52
C GLN A 98 19.05 -2.96 -19.27
N GLN A 99 20.37 -3.09 -19.20
CA GLN A 99 21.07 -4.38 -19.03
C GLN A 99 21.54 -4.62 -17.59
N GLY A 100 20.96 -3.94 -16.60
CA GLY A 100 21.29 -4.13 -15.18
C GLY A 100 22.79 -4.06 -14.87
N LEU A 101 23.27 -4.94 -13.99
CA LEU A 101 24.67 -5.01 -13.57
C LEU A 101 25.65 -5.28 -14.73
N SER A 102 25.24 -6.01 -15.78
CA SER A 102 26.10 -6.31 -16.92
C SER A 102 26.24 -5.12 -17.87
N GLY A 103 25.17 -4.33 -18.07
CA GLY A 103 25.23 -3.05 -18.80
C GLY A 103 26.13 -2.03 -18.10
N ALA A 104 26.03 -1.98 -16.77
CA ALA A 104 26.89 -1.16 -15.93
C ALA A 104 28.39 -1.44 -16.12
N LEU A 105 28.75 -2.70 -16.37
CA LEU A 105 30.13 -3.16 -16.56
C LEU A 105 30.62 -3.09 -18.02
N LEU A 106 29.71 -2.99 -19.00
CA LEU A 106 30.02 -3.10 -20.43
C LEU A 106 29.83 -1.79 -21.21
N GLU A 107 28.70 -1.10 -21.07
CA GLU A 107 28.47 0.23 -21.69
C GLU A 107 29.14 1.35 -20.89
N GLY A 108 29.28 1.16 -19.58
CA GLY A 108 30.05 2.05 -18.70
C GLY A 108 31.48 2.26 -19.18
N LYS A 109 32.13 1.26 -19.81
CA LYS A 109 33.54 1.29 -20.22
C LYS A 109 33.92 2.44 -21.15
N ALA A 110 33.00 2.91 -22.01
CA ALA A 110 33.30 3.99 -22.96
C ALA A 110 33.34 5.38 -22.31
N HIS A 111 32.68 5.59 -21.17
CA HIS A 111 32.62 6.86 -20.42
C HIS A 111 33.09 6.71 -18.95
N GLU A 112 33.54 5.51 -18.56
CA GLU A 112 33.86 5.09 -17.20
C GLU A 112 34.94 5.98 -16.58
N ALA A 113 35.98 6.30 -17.33
CA ALA A 113 37.12 7.03 -16.77
C ALA A 113 36.76 8.46 -16.32
N LEU A 114 35.74 9.10 -16.93
CA LEU A 114 35.37 10.49 -16.66
C LEU A 114 34.21 10.63 -15.65
N VAL A 115 33.30 9.66 -15.58
CA VAL A 115 32.05 9.79 -14.79
C VAL A 115 31.97 8.78 -13.63
N ARG A 116 32.87 7.79 -13.56
CA ARG A 116 32.84 6.73 -12.53
C ARG A 116 32.98 7.25 -11.10
N SER A 117 33.83 8.24 -10.86
CA SER A 117 33.97 8.85 -9.52
C SER A 117 32.68 9.55 -9.08
N VAL A 118 32.00 10.24 -10.00
CA VAL A 118 30.72 10.91 -9.77
C VAL A 118 29.61 9.90 -9.49
N TYR A 119 29.51 8.83 -10.29
CA TYR A 119 28.54 7.76 -10.06
C TYR A 119 28.80 7.01 -8.75
N GLN A 120 30.05 6.67 -8.43
CA GLN A 120 30.40 5.99 -7.18
C GLN A 120 30.07 6.83 -5.94
N ALA A 121 30.17 8.16 -6.04
CA ALA A 121 29.78 9.07 -4.97
C ALA A 121 28.25 9.28 -4.87
N ALA A 122 27.54 9.29 -6.00
CA ALA A 122 26.11 9.60 -6.05
C ALA A 122 25.19 8.39 -5.79
N ILE A 123 25.57 7.20 -6.26
CA ILE A 123 24.74 5.99 -6.16
C ILE A 123 24.30 5.67 -4.71
N PRO A 124 25.18 5.70 -3.68
CA PRO A 124 24.76 5.41 -2.31
C PRO A 124 23.68 6.37 -1.79
N SER A 125 23.80 7.65 -2.12
CA SER A 125 22.83 8.69 -1.73
C SER A 125 21.49 8.50 -2.43
N LEU A 126 21.50 8.14 -3.72
CA LEU A 126 20.29 7.84 -4.49
C LEU A 126 19.61 6.55 -4.01
N ALA A 127 20.40 5.53 -3.69
CA ALA A 127 19.90 4.28 -3.12
C ALA A 127 19.28 4.50 -1.74
N LEU A 128 19.91 5.31 -0.89
CA LEU A 128 19.36 5.69 0.41
C LEU A 128 18.06 6.47 0.25
N LEU A 129 18.02 7.45 -0.67
CA LEU A 129 16.81 8.22 -0.95
C LEU A 129 15.68 7.30 -1.45
N GLN A 130 15.98 6.37 -2.34
CA GLN A 130 15.03 5.38 -2.84
C GLN A 130 14.50 4.48 -1.71
N LEU A 131 15.36 4.01 -0.80
CA LEU A 131 14.96 3.22 0.36
C LEU A 131 14.03 4.03 1.29
N LEU A 132 14.36 5.30 1.54
CA LEU A 132 13.56 6.20 2.36
C LEU A 132 12.18 6.47 1.73
N ILE A 133 12.11 6.61 0.41
CA ILE A 133 10.82 6.68 -0.30
C ILE A 133 10.01 5.41 -0.06
N GLY A 134 10.66 4.24 -0.12
CA GLY A 134 10.01 2.95 0.19
C GLY A 134 9.44 2.87 1.61
N LEU A 135 10.24 3.26 2.60
CA LEU A 135 9.80 3.34 4.00
C LEU A 135 8.68 4.37 4.19
N GLY A 136 8.72 5.47 3.44
CA GLY A 136 7.67 6.47 3.39
C GLY A 136 6.33 5.88 2.95
N HIS A 137 6.31 5.05 1.90
CA HIS A 137 5.08 4.39 1.41
C HIS A 137 4.53 3.41 2.44
N LEU A 138 5.40 2.62 3.09
CA LEU A 138 5.01 1.74 4.19
C LEU A 138 4.40 2.54 5.35
N ARG A 139 5.00 3.68 5.70
CA ARG A 139 4.50 4.55 6.77
C ARG A 139 3.16 5.18 6.38
N ILE A 140 2.98 5.64 5.14
CA ILE A 140 1.71 6.17 4.63
C ILE A 140 0.63 5.09 4.73
N ALA A 141 0.90 3.89 4.21
CA ALA A 141 -0.01 2.74 4.28
C ALA A 141 -0.44 2.44 5.72
N TRP A 142 0.51 2.38 6.66
CA TRP A 142 0.21 2.16 8.08
C TRP A 142 -0.70 3.24 8.66
N VAL A 143 -0.41 4.50 8.37
CA VAL A 143 -1.20 5.64 8.89
C VAL A 143 -2.59 5.69 8.23
N MET A 144 -2.72 5.28 6.97
CA MET A 144 -4.01 5.11 6.29
C MET A 144 -4.88 4.03 6.95
N LEU A 145 -4.28 2.92 7.41
CA LEU A 145 -5.00 1.88 8.16
C LEU A 145 -5.50 2.40 9.51
N ASN A 146 -4.71 3.25 10.18
CA ASN A 146 -5.12 3.94 11.41
C ASN A 146 -6.07 5.13 11.16
N ARG A 147 -6.38 5.45 9.90
CA ARG A 147 -7.26 6.56 9.48
C ARG A 147 -6.80 7.96 9.94
N ASP A 148 -5.50 8.16 10.15
CA ASP A 148 -4.93 9.48 10.46
C ASP A 148 -4.59 10.25 9.17
N TRP A 149 -5.63 10.79 8.53
CA TRP A 149 -5.54 11.51 7.26
C TRP A 149 -4.67 12.79 7.29
N PRO A 150 -4.60 13.57 8.39
CA PRO A 150 -3.63 14.64 8.52
C PRO A 150 -2.18 14.14 8.37
N ALA A 151 -1.82 13.04 9.04
CA ALA A 151 -0.49 12.47 8.88
C ALA A 151 -0.26 11.88 7.48
N VAL A 152 -1.27 11.24 6.87
CA VAL A 152 -1.19 10.77 5.47
C VAL A 152 -0.83 11.91 4.53
N ARG A 153 -1.47 13.09 4.66
CA ARG A 153 -1.15 14.26 3.83
C ARG A 153 0.27 14.77 4.02
N ARG A 154 0.74 14.89 5.27
CA ARG A 154 2.11 15.33 5.57
C ARG A 154 3.16 14.39 4.99
N LEU A 155 2.96 13.08 5.20
CA LEU A 155 3.86 12.06 4.68
C LEU A 155 3.82 11.97 3.15
N GLY A 156 2.64 12.11 2.55
CA GLY A 156 2.47 12.15 1.10
C GLY A 156 3.19 13.33 0.45
N ALA A 157 3.12 14.53 1.06
CA ALA A 157 3.88 15.69 0.61
C ALA A 157 5.40 15.45 0.72
N GLY A 158 5.85 14.82 1.80
CA GLY A 158 7.25 14.40 1.96
C GLY A 158 7.70 13.40 0.89
N ALA A 159 6.87 12.40 0.58
CA ALA A 159 7.14 11.41 -0.45
C ALA A 159 7.22 12.06 -1.84
N LEU A 160 6.33 13.02 -2.15
CA LEU A 160 6.37 13.79 -3.39
C LEU A 160 7.65 14.60 -3.53
N ALA A 161 8.06 15.31 -2.46
CA ALA A 161 9.30 16.08 -2.45
C ALA A 161 10.54 15.20 -2.64
N ALA A 162 10.58 14.04 -1.97
CA ALA A 162 11.66 13.06 -2.10
C ALA A 162 11.74 12.49 -3.52
N ALA A 163 10.60 12.15 -4.13
CA ALA A 163 10.56 11.65 -5.50
C ALA A 163 10.92 12.73 -6.52
N ALA A 164 10.46 13.97 -6.36
CA ALA A 164 10.87 15.08 -7.21
C ALA A 164 12.38 15.32 -7.14
N THR A 165 12.95 15.25 -5.94
CA THR A 165 14.40 15.33 -5.73
C THR A 165 15.10 14.18 -6.47
N LEU A 166 14.65 12.95 -6.29
CA LEU A 166 15.21 11.79 -6.98
C LEU A 166 15.16 11.99 -8.50
N ILE A 167 14.03 12.43 -9.06
CA ILE A 167 13.86 12.66 -10.51
C ILE A 167 14.82 13.74 -11.02
N LEU A 168 14.97 14.84 -10.30
CA LEU A 168 15.89 15.92 -10.68
C LEU A 168 17.34 15.43 -10.69
N PHE A 169 17.77 14.75 -9.62
CA PHE A 169 19.12 14.18 -9.58
C PHE A 169 19.32 13.12 -10.66
N MET A 170 18.31 12.30 -10.93
CA MET A 170 18.34 11.31 -11.99
C MET A 170 18.47 11.94 -13.38
N GLY A 171 17.69 12.98 -13.66
CA GLY A 171 17.73 13.68 -14.94
C GLY A 171 19.03 14.45 -15.18
N VAL A 172 19.69 14.91 -14.11
CA VAL A 172 21.00 15.57 -14.20
C VAL A 172 22.14 14.55 -14.36
N LEU A 173 22.10 13.46 -13.59
CA LEU A 173 23.21 12.49 -13.53
C LEU A 173 23.14 11.41 -14.61
N PHE A 174 21.96 11.10 -15.14
CA PHE A 174 21.75 10.03 -16.12
C PHE A 174 21.13 10.56 -17.42
N LEU A 175 21.66 10.11 -18.55
CA LEU A 175 21.22 10.52 -19.89
C LEU A 175 19.81 10.00 -20.26
N ASN A 176 19.28 9.02 -19.52
CA ASN A 176 17.94 8.46 -19.74
C ASN A 176 17.06 8.63 -18.49
N GLY A 177 16.27 9.72 -18.47
CA GLY A 177 15.34 10.05 -17.38
C GLY A 177 13.95 9.40 -17.47
N ILE A 178 13.69 8.56 -18.48
CA ILE A 178 12.34 8.02 -18.75
C ILE A 178 11.79 7.28 -17.54
N GLN A 179 12.61 6.46 -16.87
CA GLN A 179 12.12 5.69 -15.73
C GLN A 179 11.87 6.54 -14.49
N ALA A 180 12.68 7.57 -14.25
CA ALA A 180 12.43 8.53 -13.19
C ALA A 180 11.12 9.29 -13.44
N LEU A 181 10.87 9.69 -14.69
CA LEU A 181 9.61 10.32 -15.09
C LEU A 181 8.41 9.38 -14.87
N LEU A 182 8.52 8.11 -15.24
CA LEU A 182 7.48 7.10 -14.99
C LEU A 182 7.21 6.90 -13.50
N GLN A 183 8.25 6.82 -12.67
CA GLN A 183 8.12 6.73 -11.22
C GLN A 183 7.42 7.96 -10.63
N GLY A 184 7.75 9.15 -11.12
CA GLY A 184 7.08 10.40 -10.75
C GLY A 184 5.61 10.42 -11.13
N ALA A 185 5.28 10.00 -12.37
CA ALA A 185 3.91 9.94 -12.84
C ALA A 185 3.06 8.97 -12.00
N ILE A 186 3.60 7.78 -11.70
CA ILE A 186 2.94 6.79 -10.83
C ILE A 186 2.66 7.39 -9.45
N LEU A 187 3.66 8.02 -8.83
CA LEU A 187 3.49 8.62 -7.51
C LEU A 187 2.43 9.73 -7.50
N VAL A 188 2.38 10.58 -8.54
CA VAL A 188 1.35 11.62 -8.66
C VAL A 188 -0.04 11.00 -8.75
N ILE A 189 -0.20 9.92 -9.54
CA ILE A 189 -1.46 9.18 -9.64
C ILE A 189 -1.83 8.58 -8.28
N GLU A 190 -0.90 7.93 -7.59
CA GLU A 190 -1.12 7.35 -6.26
C GLU A 190 -1.58 8.41 -5.26
N LEU A 191 -0.91 9.56 -5.19
CA LEU A 191 -1.28 10.66 -4.31
C LEU A 191 -2.63 11.27 -4.66
N ALA A 192 -2.99 11.34 -5.95
CA ALA A 192 -4.31 11.78 -6.38
C ALA A 192 -5.40 10.81 -5.91
N ILE A 193 -5.18 9.50 -6.04
CA ILE A 193 -6.11 8.48 -5.54
C ILE A 193 -6.24 8.57 -4.01
N VAL A 194 -5.13 8.72 -3.29
CA VAL A 194 -5.14 8.93 -1.83
C VAL A 194 -5.93 10.18 -1.45
N ALA A 195 -5.79 11.27 -2.20
CA ALA A 195 -6.57 12.50 -1.95
C ALA A 195 -8.07 12.29 -2.19
N ILE A 196 -8.46 11.53 -3.23
CA ILE A 196 -9.87 11.18 -3.48
C ILE A 196 -10.43 10.36 -2.32
N VAL A 197 -9.71 9.33 -1.86
CA VAL A 197 -10.15 8.50 -0.72
C VAL A 197 -10.20 9.31 0.58
N ALA A 198 -9.24 10.21 0.82
CA ALA A 198 -9.26 11.10 1.98
C ALA A 198 -10.50 12.02 1.99
N ARG A 199 -10.89 12.53 0.82
CA ARG A 199 -12.13 13.32 0.67
C ARG A 199 -13.37 12.47 0.94
N TRP A 200 -13.40 11.25 0.43
CA TRP A 200 -14.52 10.33 0.68
C TRP A 200 -14.64 9.98 2.18
N HIS A 201 -13.51 9.78 2.87
CA HIS A 201 -13.51 9.62 4.33
C HIS A 201 -14.12 10.82 5.05
N ALA A 202 -13.74 12.04 4.68
CA ALA A 202 -14.27 13.26 5.32
C ALA A 202 -15.79 13.40 5.13
N GLN A 203 -16.33 12.93 4.00
CA GLN A 203 -17.78 12.91 3.74
C GLN A 203 -18.50 11.86 4.62
N LEU A 204 -17.90 10.69 4.79
CA LEU A 204 -18.46 9.59 5.57
C LEU A 204 -18.36 9.79 7.10
N PHE A 205 -17.36 10.55 7.56
CA PHE A 205 -17.09 10.77 8.99
C PHE A 205 -16.94 12.27 9.32
N PRO A 206 -18.02 13.07 9.23
CA PRO A 206 -17.96 14.52 9.45
C PRO A 206 -17.47 14.90 10.86
N SER A 207 -17.83 14.12 11.87
CA SER A 207 -17.47 14.38 13.28
C SER A 207 -15.98 14.20 13.60
N ALA A 208 -15.22 13.51 12.75
CA ALA A 208 -13.77 13.37 12.91
C ALA A 208 -13.00 14.60 12.37
N ALA A 209 -13.64 15.44 11.57
CA ALA A 209 -13.03 16.65 11.01
C ALA A 209 -13.06 17.86 11.97
N THR A 210 -13.87 17.80 13.03
CA THR A 210 -14.09 18.90 13.99
C THR A 210 -13.47 18.68 15.36
N ALA A 211 -12.80 17.54 15.60
CA ALA A 211 -12.08 17.32 16.85
C ALA A 211 -10.80 18.19 16.88
N PRO A 212 -10.64 19.10 17.87
CA PRO A 212 -9.40 19.86 18.01
C PRO A 212 -8.23 18.91 18.33
N PRO A 213 -6.99 19.26 17.93
CA PRO A 213 -5.82 18.47 18.29
C PRO A 213 -5.68 18.44 19.82
N GLY A 214 -5.80 17.24 20.39
CA GLY A 214 -5.43 16.96 21.78
C GLY A 214 -3.93 16.80 21.94
#